data_AF-A0A2H0RUG8-F1
#
_entry.id   AF-A0A2H0RUG8-F1
#
_cell.length_a   1.000
_cell.length_b   1.000
_cell.length_c   1.000
_cell.angle_alpha   90.00
_cell.angle_beta   90.00
_cell.angle_gamma   90.00
#
_symmetry.space_group_name_H-M   'P 1'
#
loop_
_entity.id
_entity.type
_entity.pdbx_description
1 polymer ?
#
loop_
_entity_poly.entity_id
_entity_poly.type
_entity_poly.pdbx_seq_one_letter_code
_entity_poly.pdbx_strand_id
1 'polypeptide(L)'
;ESIEKQFGAGAIIEMGGDGVNRNVEFIPTNIVSLDLALGGGVPRGRVIEIYGPESSGKTTLATHIIAQIQQKGGVAAFVDAEHALDPEYAKKLG
;
A
#
# COMPACT_ATOMS: atom_id res chain seq x y z
N GLU A 1 20.47 -24.43 -10.78
CA GLU A 1 19.66 -23.31 -11.32
C GLU A 1 19.55 -22.23 -10.26
N SER A 2 19.37 -20.96 -10.64
CA SER A 2 19.23 -19.86 -9.67
C SER A 2 17.85 -19.89 -8.99
N ILE A 3 17.80 -19.49 -7.71
CA ILE A 3 16.57 -19.33 -6.91
C ILE A 3 15.54 -18.46 -7.65
N GLU A 4 15.97 -17.39 -8.30
CA GLU A 4 15.07 -16.51 -9.05
C GLU A 4 14.40 -17.19 -10.25
N LYS A 5 15.08 -18.17 -10.86
CA LYS A 5 14.54 -18.89 -12.02
C LYS A 5 13.45 -19.89 -11.60
N GLN A 6 13.53 -20.40 -10.38
CA GLN A 6 12.59 -21.38 -9.83
C GLN A 6 11.40 -20.73 -9.11
N PHE A 7 11.63 -19.61 -8.40
CA PHE A 7 10.64 -18.97 -7.53
C PHE A 7 10.21 -17.57 -8.00
N GLY A 8 10.76 -17.10 -9.12
CA GLY A 8 10.47 -15.78 -9.69
C GLY A 8 11.47 -14.70 -9.27
N ALA A 9 11.48 -13.61 -10.05
CA ALA A 9 12.39 -12.49 -9.82
C ALA A 9 12.22 -11.88 -8.42
N GLY A 10 13.36 -11.66 -7.75
CA GLY A 10 13.47 -11.21 -6.36
C GLY A 10 12.77 -12.10 -5.33
N ALA A 11 12.77 -13.41 -5.59
CA ALA A 11 12.67 -14.43 -4.54
C ALA A 11 13.87 -14.40 -3.57
N ILE A 12 14.98 -13.80 -3.98
CA ILE A 12 16.12 -13.47 -3.13
C ILE A 12 16.59 -12.05 -3.45
N ILE A 13 16.94 -11.29 -2.41
CA ILE A 13 17.45 -9.92 -2.52
C ILE A 13 18.41 -9.62 -1.39
N GLU A 14 19.41 -8.79 -1.69
CA GLU A 14 20.30 -8.24 -0.70
C GLU A 14 19.64 -7.06 0.01
N MET A 15 19.63 -7.09 1.35
CA MET A 15 19.11 -5.98 2.13
C MET A 15 20.06 -4.78 2.02
N GLY A 16 19.55 -3.65 1.54
CA GLY A 16 20.37 -2.44 1.31
C GLY A 16 21.08 -2.40 -0.05
N GLY A 17 20.94 -3.43 -0.88
CA GLY A 17 21.29 -3.36 -2.30
C GLY A 17 20.31 -2.48 -3.07
N ASP A 18 20.63 -2.21 -4.35
CA ASP A 18 19.67 -1.58 -5.25
C ASP A 18 18.40 -2.45 -5.27
N GLY A 19 17.32 -1.92 -4.68
CA GLY A 19 16.06 -2.65 -4.54
C GLY A 19 15.61 -3.20 -5.89
N VAL A 20 14.82 -4.28 -5.90
CA VAL A 20 14.43 -4.92 -7.16
C VAL A 20 13.74 -3.89 -8.04
N ASN A 21 14.44 -3.42 -9.07
CA ASN A 21 13.97 -2.43 -10.02
C ASN A 21 12.96 -3.12 -10.93
N ARG A 22 11.79 -3.40 -10.36
CA ARG A 22 10.65 -3.96 -11.07
C ARG A 22 9.88 -2.76 -11.59
N ASN A 23 9.51 -2.80 -12.87
CA ASN A 23 8.48 -1.94 -13.47
C ASN A 23 7.12 -2.16 -12.79
N VAL A 24 7.02 -1.80 -11.52
CA VAL A 24 5.81 -1.86 -10.70
C VAL A 24 5.33 -0.43 -10.60
N GLU A 25 4.09 -0.23 -11.00
CA GLU A 25 3.43 1.04 -10.81
C GLU A 25 3.04 1.19 -9.33
N PHE A 26 3.32 2.35 -8.75
CA PHE A 26 3.00 2.65 -7.35
C PHE A 26 1.88 3.70 -7.26
N ILE A 27 1.01 3.54 -6.26
CA ILE A 27 0.08 4.57 -5.82
C ILE A 27 0.71 5.23 -4.58
N PRO A 28 1.08 6.52 -4.64
CA PRO A 28 1.65 7.21 -3.49
C PRO A 28 0.61 7.28 -2.37
N THR A 29 1.06 7.01 -1.15
CA THR A 29 0.25 7.18 0.05
C THR A 29 0.14 8.65 0.44
N ASN A 30 0.99 9.53 -0.11
CA ASN A 30 1.14 10.94 0.29
C ASN A 30 1.59 11.13 1.75
N ILE A 31 2.14 10.07 2.34
CA ILE A 31 2.90 10.12 3.59
C ILE A 31 4.37 9.96 3.19
N VAL A 32 5.11 11.07 3.17
CA VAL A 32 6.47 11.13 2.61
C VAL A 32 7.39 10.03 3.14
N SER A 33 7.38 9.79 4.46
CA SER A 33 8.20 8.76 5.08
C SER A 33 7.82 7.35 4.68
N LEU A 34 6.52 7.07 4.50
CA LEU A 34 6.03 5.76 4.09
C LEU A 34 6.29 5.51 2.60
N ASP A 35 6.07 6.52 1.76
CA ASP A 35 6.36 6.41 0.32
C ASP A 35 7.86 6.16 0.09
N LEU A 36 8.74 6.84 0.84
CA LEU A 36 10.18 6.57 0.78
C LEU A 36 10.51 5.15 1.22
N ALA A 37 9.92 4.66 2.32
CA ALA A 37 10.16 3.32 2.83
C ALA A 37 9.65 2.21 1.87
N LEU A 38 8.58 2.48 1.12
CA LEU A 38 7.98 1.54 0.16
C LEU A 38 8.54 1.67 -1.27
N GLY A 39 9.39 2.65 -1.53
CA GLY A 39 9.95 2.90 -2.87
C GLY A 39 9.01 3.63 -3.83
N GLY A 40 8.01 4.36 -3.31
CA GLY A 40 7.09 5.19 -4.09
C GLY A 40 5.61 5.11 -3.67
N GLY A 41 5.27 4.26 -2.71
CA GLY A 41 3.92 4.09 -2.17
C GLY A 41 3.45 2.64 -2.19
N VAL A 42 2.14 2.40 -2.29
CA VAL A 42 1.60 1.04 -2.38
C VAL A 42 1.69 0.50 -3.81
N PRO A 43 2.28 -0.70 -4.02
CA PRO A 43 2.45 -1.26 -5.36
C PRO A 43 1.12 -1.77 -5.93
N ARG A 44 0.83 -1.43 -7.20
CA ARG A 44 -0.33 -1.93 -7.92
C ARG A 44 -0.17 -3.41 -8.27
N GLY A 45 -1.30 -4.13 -8.32
CA GLY A 45 -1.34 -5.56 -8.68
C GLY A 45 -0.73 -6.48 -7.62
N ARG A 46 -0.63 -6.01 -6.36
CA ARG A 46 -0.09 -6.75 -5.22
C ARG A 46 -1.06 -6.68 -4.04
N VAL A 47 -0.98 -7.67 -3.16
CA VAL A 47 -1.69 -7.67 -1.87
C VAL A 47 -0.80 -6.98 -0.84
N ILE A 48 -1.40 -6.12 -0.02
CA ILE A 48 -0.75 -5.40 1.07
C ILE A 48 -1.50 -5.69 2.37
N GLU A 49 -0.76 -5.94 3.44
CA GLU A 49 -1.31 -6.15 4.78
C GLU A 49 -0.89 -4.98 5.68
N ILE A 50 -1.88 -4.36 6.35
CA ILE A 50 -1.67 -3.33 7.36
C ILE A 50 -2.20 -3.90 8.68
N TYR A 51 -1.30 -4.27 9.59
CA TYR A 51 -1.66 -4.88 10.88
C TYR A 51 -1.11 -4.06 12.04
N GLY A 52 -1.70 -4.25 13.23
CA GLY A 52 -1.32 -3.53 14.44
C GLY A 52 -2.45 -3.43 15.47
N PRO A 53 -2.16 -2.90 16.68
CA PRO A 53 -3.14 -2.76 17.77
C PRO A 53 -4.38 -1.96 17.37
N GLU A 54 -5.48 -2.12 18.11
CA GLU A 54 -6.64 -1.25 17.99
C GLU A 54 -6.22 0.22 18.18
N SER A 55 -6.86 1.14 17.44
CA SER A 55 -6.55 2.56 17.45
C SER A 55 -5.13 2.95 16.96
N SER A 56 -4.38 2.04 16.35
CA SER A 56 -3.05 2.35 15.77
C SER A 56 -3.09 3.09 14.42
N GLY A 57 -4.28 3.44 13.92
CA GLY A 57 -4.45 4.17 12.65
C GLY A 57 -4.55 3.32 11.39
N LYS A 58 -4.78 1.99 11.50
CA LYS A 58 -4.91 1.08 10.33
C LYS A 58 -6.00 1.54 9.34
N THR A 59 -7.21 1.75 9.84
CA THR A 59 -8.36 2.19 9.04
C THR A 59 -8.14 3.59 8.49
N THR A 60 -7.53 4.49 9.26
CA THR A 60 -7.13 5.82 8.79
C THR A 60 -6.18 5.73 7.61
N LEU A 61 -5.12 4.90 7.70
CA LEU A 61 -4.17 4.71 6.61
C LEU A 61 -4.83 4.10 5.36
N ALA A 62 -5.65 3.07 5.53
CA ALA A 62 -6.38 2.44 4.43
C ALA A 62 -7.33 3.44 3.73
N THR A 63 -8.07 4.23 4.51
CA THR A 63 -8.99 5.26 3.98
C THR A 63 -8.21 6.38 3.28
N HIS A 64 -7.05 6.77 3.82
CA HIS A 64 -6.19 7.77 3.19
C HIS A 64 -5.64 7.29 1.84
N ILE A 65 -5.23 6.02 1.73
CA ILE A 65 -4.81 5.42 0.46
C ILE A 65 -5.97 5.41 -0.54
N ILE A 66 -7.19 5.09 -0.10
CA ILE A 66 -8.40 5.16 -0.94
C ILE A 66 -8.61 6.57 -1.49
N ALA A 67 -8.51 7.60 -0.64
CA ALA A 67 -8.59 8.99 -1.07
C ALA A 67 -7.53 9.31 -2.15
N GLN A 68 -6.29 8.84 -2.00
CA GLN A 68 -5.24 9.02 -3.02
C GLN A 68 -5.56 8.33 -4.35
N ILE A 69 -6.18 7.14 -4.31
CA ILE A 69 -6.66 6.44 -5.52
C ILE A 69 -7.73 7.26 -6.22
N GLN A 70 -8.72 7.76 -5.47
CA GLN A 70 -9.83 8.54 -6.00
C GLN A 70 -9.37 9.88 -6.58
N GLN A 71 -8.44 10.58 -5.91
CA GLN A 71 -7.85 11.83 -6.42
C GLN A 71 -7.12 11.65 -7.76
N LYS A 72 -6.59 10.46 -8.02
CA LYS A 72 -5.97 10.10 -9.32
C LYS A 72 -6.98 9.60 -10.36
N GLY A 73 -8.27 9.73 -10.10
CA GLY A 73 -9.34 9.27 -10.99
C GLY A 73 -9.59 7.76 -10.95
N GLY A 74 -9.01 7.06 -9.98
CA GLY A 74 -9.24 5.63 -9.76
C GLY A 74 -10.56 5.35 -9.02
N VAL A 75 -10.97 4.09 -9.05
CA VAL A 75 -12.12 3.59 -8.29
C VAL A 75 -11.60 2.66 -7.20
N ALA A 76 -12.11 2.82 -5.98
CA ALA A 76 -11.79 1.98 -4.84
C ALA A 76 -13.06 1.29 -4.30
N ALA A 77 -12.89 0.11 -3.73
CA ALA A 77 -13.93 -0.60 -2.99
C ALA A 77 -13.47 -0.79 -1.56
N PHE A 78 -14.38 -0.57 -0.61
CA PHE A 78 -14.16 -0.81 0.81
C PHE A 78 -15.11 -1.90 1.28
N VAL A 79 -14.57 -2.98 1.84
CA VAL A 79 -15.36 -4.09 2.38
C VAL A 79 -15.31 -3.99 3.91
N ASP A 80 -16.38 -3.47 4.50
CA ASP A 80 -16.50 -3.29 5.94
C ASP A 80 -17.07 -4.57 6.59
N ALA A 81 -16.19 -5.38 7.17
CA ALA A 81 -16.57 -6.54 7.97
C ALA A 81 -16.78 -6.21 9.46
N GLU A 82 -16.35 -5.02 9.92
CA GLU A 82 -16.39 -4.61 11.33
C GLU A 82 -17.58 -3.70 11.65
N HIS A 83 -18.32 -3.24 10.62
CA HIS A 83 -19.41 -2.27 10.75
C HIS A 83 -18.99 -0.97 11.47
N ALA A 84 -17.74 -0.56 11.25
CA ALA A 84 -17.08 0.50 12.01
C ALA A 84 -16.67 1.70 11.14
N LEU A 85 -16.99 1.71 9.84
CA LEU A 85 -16.67 2.83 8.96
C LEU A 85 -17.46 4.09 9.38
N ASP A 86 -16.74 5.18 9.61
CA ASP A 86 -17.30 6.53 9.77
C ASP A 86 -17.18 7.30 8.43
N PRO A 87 -18.30 7.52 7.70
CA PRO A 87 -18.27 8.24 6.42
C PRO A 87 -17.87 9.70 6.53
N GLU A 88 -18.20 10.37 7.65
CA GLU A 88 -17.86 11.77 7.88
C GLU A 88 -16.37 11.94 8.15
N TYR A 89 -15.77 11.00 8.88
CA TYR A 89 -14.31 10.97 9.05
C TYR A 89 -13.60 10.66 7.73
N ALA A 90 -14.07 9.67 6.97
CA ALA A 90 -13.51 9.32 5.68
C ALA A 90 -13.50 10.53 4.72
N LYS A 91 -14.61 11.26 4.63
CA LYS A 91 -14.72 12.47 3.80
C LYS A 91 -13.73 13.58 4.17
N LYS A 92 -13.32 13.67 5.43
CA LYS A 92 -12.29 14.64 5.87
C LYS A 92 -10.88 14.23 5.48
N LEU A 93 -10.64 12.94 5.25
CA LEU A 93 -9.34 12.41 4.81
C LEU A 93 -9.12 12.59 3.29
N GLY A 94 -10.19 12.88 2.53
CA GLY A 94 -10.18 13.17 1.10
C GLY A 94 -10.96 12.13 0.30
#